data_AF-A0A1F9NAV8-F1
#
_entry.id   AF-A0A1F9NAV8-F1
#
_cell.length_a   1.000
_cell.length_b   1.000
_cell.length_c   1.000
_cell.angle_alpha   90.00
_cell.angle_beta   90.00
_cell.angle_gamma   90.00
#
_symmetry.space_group_name_H-M   'P 1'
#
loop_
_entity.id
_entity.type
_entity.pdbx_description
1 polymer ?
#
loop_
_entity_poly.entity_id
_entity_poly.type
_entity_poly.pdbx_seq_one_letter_code
_entity_poly.pdbx_strand_id
1 'polypeptide(L)'
;MFKSIKKYIYKAKEEVAKEYNTTSEKTVVIDSEEKTLPKIWTGIDLDGTLAYLDRNSSYGKVGKPVPAMMELVGKMINSGIRIKIFTARAGDPEQIPIIRKWLQDNNLPELEITNVKDYNMQRLYDDRCIQVERNTGRLIVDK
;
A
#
# COMPACT_ATOMS: atom_id res chain seq x y z
N MET A 1 14.23 13.03 10.55
CA MET A 1 13.43 12.36 9.49
C MET A 1 14.02 11.02 9.03
N PHE A 2 15.25 11.00 8.47
CA PHE A 2 15.86 9.77 7.90
C PHE A 2 16.08 8.60 8.87
N LYS A 3 16.44 8.86 10.14
CA LYS A 3 16.60 7.80 11.17
C LYS A 3 15.30 7.05 11.46
N SER A 4 14.15 7.74 11.39
CA SER A 4 12.83 7.14 11.66
C SER A 4 12.41 6.20 10.53
N ILE A 5 12.64 6.62 9.28
CA ILE A 5 12.37 5.79 8.08
C ILE A 5 13.24 4.53 8.07
N LYS A 6 14.52 4.64 8.44
CA LYS A 6 15.42 3.47 8.50
C LYS A 6 14.97 2.45 9.56
N LYS A 7 14.58 2.92 10.75
CA LYS A 7 14.03 2.07 11.81
C LYS A 7 12.71 1.41 11.38
N TYR A 8 11.86 2.16 10.67
CA TYR A 8 10.62 1.65 10.11
C TYR A 8 10.85 0.50 9.12
N ILE A 9 11.73 0.71 8.13
CA ILE A 9 12.02 -0.28 7.09
C ILE A 9 12.61 -1.55 7.72
N TYR A 10 13.48 -1.38 8.73
CA TYR A 10 14.04 -2.50 9.47
C TYR A 10 12.97 -3.32 10.18
N LYS A 11 12.03 -2.67 10.88
CA LYS A 11 10.92 -3.35 11.57
C LYS A 11 9.99 -4.10 10.60
N ALA A 12 9.67 -3.50 9.45
CA ALA A 12 8.86 -4.16 8.42
C ALA A 12 9.55 -5.42 7.86
N LYS A 13 10.87 -5.36 7.64
CA LYS A 13 11.65 -6.53 7.21
C LYS A 13 11.66 -7.65 8.26
N GLU A 14 11.78 -7.32 9.54
CA GLU A 14 11.70 -8.31 10.62
C GLU A 14 10.32 -8.98 10.72
N GLU A 15 9.24 -8.22 10.53
CA GLU A 15 7.87 -8.74 10.55
C GLU A 15 7.62 -9.70 9.38
N VAL A 16 8.10 -9.35 8.18
CA VAL A 16 8.06 -10.22 6.99
C VAL A 16 8.86 -11.50 7.22
N ALA A 17 10.10 -11.40 7.73
CA ALA A 17 10.94 -12.57 8.00
C ALA A 17 10.33 -13.54 9.04
N LYS A 18 9.63 -13.01 10.05
CA LYS A 18 8.90 -13.83 11.04
C LYS A 18 7.75 -14.62 10.40
N GLU A 19 7.04 -14.02 9.45
CA GLU A 19 5.96 -14.70 8.73
C GLU A 19 6.48 -15.93 7.94
N TYR A 20 7.61 -15.79 7.25
CA TYR A 20 8.25 -16.88 6.51
C TYR A 20 8.78 -18.00 7.40
N ASN A 21 9.10 -17.73 8.67
CA ASN A 21 9.52 -18.76 9.62
C ASN A 21 8.36 -19.53 10.27
N THR A 22 7.10 -19.12 10.07
CA THR A 22 5.94 -19.71 10.80
C THR A 22 5.00 -20.53 9.91
N THR A 23 5.27 -20.70 8.61
CA THR A 23 4.39 -21.47 7.72
C THR A 23 5.15 -22.59 7.00
N SER A 24 4.96 -23.82 7.49
CA SER A 24 5.24 -25.05 6.74
C SER A 24 4.23 -25.21 5.60
N GLU A 25 4.71 -25.71 4.46
CA GLU A 25 3.99 -26.32 3.32
C GLU A 25 3.21 -25.42 2.34
N LYS A 26 3.82 -25.10 1.19
CA LYS A 26 3.74 -25.91 -0.05
C LYS A 26 4.62 -25.27 -1.13
N THR A 27 5.72 -25.93 -1.46
CA THR A 27 6.59 -25.62 -2.59
C THR A 27 6.01 -26.26 -3.86
N VAL A 28 5.81 -25.44 -4.90
CA VAL A 28 5.73 -25.89 -6.29
C VAL A 28 6.91 -25.21 -6.99
N VAL A 29 7.72 -25.97 -7.71
CA VAL A 29 8.89 -25.47 -8.44
C VAL A 29 8.67 -25.75 -9.93
N ILE A 30 8.62 -24.72 -10.77
CA ILE A 30 9.04 -24.77 -12.18
C ILE A 30 9.65 -23.41 -12.55
N ASP A 31 10.79 -23.45 -13.24
CA ASP A 31 11.67 -22.37 -13.66
C ASP A 31 11.01 -21.10 -14.22
N SER A 32 10.89 -20.11 -13.35
CA SER A 32 11.34 -18.72 -13.49
C SER A 32 11.37 -18.20 -12.05
N GLU A 33 12.11 -17.14 -11.70
CA GLU A 33 12.08 -16.61 -10.33
C GLU A 33 10.68 -16.06 -10.00
N GLU A 34 9.75 -16.96 -9.65
CA GLU A 34 8.38 -16.67 -9.28
C GLU A 34 8.44 -16.07 -7.88
N LYS A 35 8.71 -14.78 -7.85
CA LYS A 35 8.90 -13.99 -6.64
C LYS A 35 7.55 -13.90 -5.94
N THR A 36 7.25 -14.90 -5.11
CA THR A 36 6.02 -14.91 -4.30
C THR A 36 6.05 -13.70 -3.37
N LEU A 37 5.11 -12.77 -3.57
CA LEU A 37 4.99 -11.60 -2.71
C LEU A 37 4.58 -12.06 -1.29
N PRO A 38 5.03 -11.37 -0.23
CA PRO A 38 4.56 -11.65 1.14
C PRO A 38 3.03 -11.64 1.23
N LYS A 39 2.43 -12.48 2.09
CA LYS A 39 0.95 -12.44 2.24
C LYS A 39 0.53 -11.14 2.90
N ILE A 40 1.26 -10.68 3.90
CA ILE A 40 1.06 -9.37 4.53
C ILE A 40 1.27 -8.25 3.52
N TRP A 41 0.36 -7.26 3.55
CA TRP A 41 0.42 -6.12 2.65
C TRP A 41 0.12 -4.79 3.35
N THR A 42 0.58 -3.71 2.72
CA THR A 42 0.29 -2.33 3.10
C THR A 42 -0.68 -1.71 2.09
N GLY A 43 -1.81 -1.20 2.58
CA GLY A 43 -2.76 -0.44 1.79
C GLY A 43 -2.34 1.01 1.65
N ILE A 44 -2.39 1.51 0.42
CA ILE A 44 -2.14 2.92 0.09
C ILE A 44 -3.41 3.45 -0.58
N ASP A 45 -4.07 4.41 0.06
CA ASP A 45 -5.17 5.13 -0.58
C ASP A 45 -4.68 5.95 -1.79
N LEU A 46 -5.60 6.21 -2.71
CA LEU A 46 -5.33 6.93 -3.94
C LEU A 46 -5.64 8.42 -3.79
N ASP A 47 -6.90 8.80 -3.65
CA ASP A 47 -7.37 10.18 -3.81
C ASP A 47 -7.26 10.99 -2.52
N GLY A 48 -6.34 11.95 -2.50
CA GLY A 48 -5.98 12.71 -1.31
C GLY A 48 -4.71 12.18 -0.64
N THR A 49 -4.30 10.96 -1.00
CA THR A 49 -3.14 10.27 -0.42
C THR A 49 -1.99 10.14 -1.42
N LEU A 50 -2.09 9.22 -2.39
CA LEU A 50 -1.04 9.02 -3.40
C LEU A 50 -1.15 10.01 -4.58
N ALA A 51 -2.37 10.46 -4.86
CA ALA A 51 -2.71 11.46 -5.86
C ALA A 51 -3.46 12.64 -5.23
N TYR A 52 -3.20 13.85 -5.72
CA TYR A 52 -3.91 15.04 -5.26
C TYR A 52 -5.41 14.93 -5.56
N LEU A 53 -6.23 15.28 -4.57
CA LEU A 53 -7.67 15.43 -4.69
C LEU A 53 -8.04 16.88 -4.36
N ASP A 54 -8.69 17.57 -5.30
CA ASP A 54 -9.18 18.93 -5.13
C ASP A 54 -10.63 19.09 -5.63
N ARG A 55 -11.19 20.30 -5.48
CA ARG A 55 -12.58 20.60 -5.89
C ARG A 55 -12.83 20.48 -7.40
N ASN A 56 -11.78 20.54 -8.22
CA ASN A 56 -11.88 20.46 -9.68
C ASN A 56 -11.58 19.04 -10.20
N SER A 57 -11.31 18.11 -9.30
CA SER A 57 -11.04 16.71 -9.64
C SER A 57 -12.30 16.04 -10.17
N SER A 58 -12.17 15.28 -11.25
CA SER A 58 -13.27 14.57 -11.87
C SER A 58 -13.14 13.07 -11.68
N TYR A 59 -14.27 12.37 -11.64
CA TYR A 59 -14.30 10.93 -11.46
C TYR A 59 -13.53 10.17 -12.56
N GLY A 60 -13.53 10.67 -13.79
CA GLY A 60 -12.84 10.06 -14.93
C GLY A 60 -11.31 10.25 -14.96
N LYS A 61 -10.72 10.96 -13.98
CA LYS A 61 -9.28 11.22 -13.94
C LYS A 61 -8.74 11.08 -12.52
N VAL A 62 -7.53 10.53 -12.41
CA VAL A 62 -6.75 10.54 -11.17
C VAL A 62 -5.87 11.79 -11.16
N GLY A 63 -5.78 12.46 -10.01
CA GLY A 63 -5.02 13.70 -9.86
C GLY A 63 -3.51 13.56 -10.06
N LYS A 64 -2.76 14.65 -9.94
CA LYS A 64 -1.29 14.60 -10.01
C LYS A 64 -0.72 13.78 -8.86
N PRO A 65 0.43 13.10 -9.01
CA PRO A 65 1.07 12.39 -7.90
C PRO A 65 1.42 13.34 -6.75
N VAL A 66 1.26 12.88 -5.51
CA VAL A 66 1.77 13.56 -4.31
C VAL A 66 3.24 13.14 -4.11
N PRO A 67 4.22 14.05 -4.31
CA PRO A 67 5.63 13.65 -4.43
C PRO A 67 6.18 12.91 -3.20
N ALA A 68 5.80 13.35 -1.99
CA ALA A 68 6.26 12.72 -0.75
C ALA A 68 5.72 11.29 -0.59
N MET A 69 4.47 11.04 -1.00
CA MET A 69 3.89 9.70 -0.95
C MET A 69 4.46 8.80 -2.04
N MET A 70 4.72 9.31 -3.24
CA MET A 70 5.43 8.57 -4.28
C MET A 70 6.84 8.14 -3.83
N GLU A 71 7.58 9.04 -3.18
CA GLU A 71 8.90 8.73 -2.62
C GLU A 71 8.82 7.63 -1.55
N LEU A 72 7.82 7.72 -0.67
CA LEU A 72 7.59 6.71 0.38
C LEU A 72 7.23 5.35 -0.22
N VAL A 73 6.29 5.30 -1.16
CA VAL A 73 5.88 4.08 -1.88
C VAL A 73 7.07 3.47 -2.62
N GLY A 74 7.87 4.28 -3.32
CA GLY A 74 9.08 3.80 -3.99
C GLY A 74 10.09 3.17 -3.02
N LYS A 75 10.32 3.77 -1.85
CA LYS A 75 11.17 3.18 -0.80
C LYS A 75 10.62 1.86 -0.26
N MET A 76 9.30 1.75 -0.10
CA MET A 76 8.64 0.51 0.33
C MET A 76 8.82 -0.60 -0.71
N ILE A 77 8.54 -0.32 -1.98
CA ILE A 77 8.72 -1.27 -3.10
C ILE A 77 10.18 -1.74 -3.17
N ASN A 78 11.14 -0.82 -3.15
CA ASN A 78 12.58 -1.13 -3.16
C ASN A 78 13.04 -1.92 -1.93
N SER A 79 12.26 -1.90 -0.85
CA SER A 79 12.53 -2.67 0.36
C SER A 79 11.84 -4.03 0.40
N GLY A 80 11.11 -4.40 -0.67
CA GLY A 80 10.38 -5.67 -0.76
C GLY A 80 9.04 -5.68 0.01
N ILE A 81 8.51 -4.51 0.37
CA ILE A 81 7.21 -4.41 1.04
C ILE A 81 6.11 -4.55 -0.02
N ARG A 82 5.20 -5.52 0.16
CA ARG A 82 4.02 -5.67 -0.70
C ARG A 82 3.03 -4.54 -0.45
N ILE A 83 2.63 -3.89 -1.55
CA ILE A 83 1.68 -2.79 -1.55
C ILE A 83 0.45 -3.18 -2.37
N LYS A 84 -0.73 -2.75 -1.89
CA LYS A 84 -1.94 -2.68 -2.70
C LYS A 84 -2.46 -1.26 -2.70
N ILE A 85 -2.95 -0.79 -3.84
CA ILE A 85 -3.76 0.43 -3.90
C ILE A 85 -5.11 0.08 -3.26
N PHE A 86 -5.40 0.72 -2.12
CA PHE A 86 -6.60 0.48 -1.34
C PHE A 86 -7.52 1.69 -1.43
N THR A 87 -8.47 1.67 -2.37
CA THR A 87 -9.26 2.86 -2.73
C THR A 87 -10.72 2.54 -2.95
N ALA A 88 -11.61 3.45 -2.55
CA ALA A 88 -13.04 3.34 -2.81
C ALA A 88 -13.37 3.26 -4.32
N ARG A 89 -12.54 3.85 -5.20
CA ARG A 89 -12.72 3.76 -6.66
C ARG A 89 -12.79 2.32 -7.15
N ALA A 90 -12.12 1.38 -6.47
CA ALA A 90 -12.12 -0.03 -6.86
C ALA A 90 -13.48 -0.73 -6.66
N GLY A 91 -14.46 -0.08 -6.02
CA GLY A 91 -15.85 -0.53 -6.01
C GLY A 91 -16.55 -0.38 -7.37
N ASP A 92 -15.97 0.39 -8.28
CA ASP A 92 -16.43 0.55 -9.66
C ASP A 92 -15.43 -0.10 -10.63
N PRO A 93 -15.80 -1.19 -11.32
CA PRO A 93 -14.92 -1.85 -12.28
C PRO A 93 -14.40 -0.93 -13.40
N GLU A 94 -15.15 0.11 -13.78
CA GLU A 94 -14.74 1.06 -14.83
C GLU A 94 -13.56 1.94 -14.39
N GLN A 95 -13.34 2.09 -13.09
CA GLN A 95 -12.21 2.85 -12.55
C GLN A 95 -10.91 2.05 -12.57
N ILE A 96 -10.96 0.71 -12.55
CA ILE A 96 -9.75 -0.12 -12.47
C ILE A 96 -8.77 0.15 -13.63
N PRO A 97 -9.20 0.23 -14.91
CA PRO A 97 -8.30 0.59 -16.01
C PRO A 97 -7.71 2.00 -15.89
N ILE A 98 -8.46 2.96 -15.37
CA ILE A 98 -8.02 4.35 -15.17
C ILE A 98 -6.89 4.40 -14.14
N ILE A 99 -7.06 3.70 -13.01
CA ILE A 99 -6.06 3.60 -11.96
C ILE A 99 -4.80 2.90 -12.50
N ARG A 100 -4.95 1.76 -13.20
CA ARG A 100 -3.82 1.04 -13.80
C ARG A 100 -3.02 1.93 -14.75
N LYS A 101 -3.70 2.65 -15.63
CA LYS A 101 -3.05 3.60 -16.53
C LYS A 101 -2.30 4.68 -15.75
N TRP A 102 -2.91 5.24 -14.70
CA TRP A 102 -2.25 6.25 -13.89
C TRP A 102 -1.00 5.71 -13.17
N LEU A 103 -1.04 4.49 -12.64
CA LEU A 103 0.14 3.84 -12.03
C LEU A 103 1.28 3.69 -13.05
N GLN A 104 0.96 3.23 -14.26
CA GLN A 104 1.91 3.08 -15.36
C GLN A 104 2.51 4.43 -15.80
N ASP A 105 1.66 5.44 -16.01
CA ASP A 105 2.09 6.79 -16.40
C ASP A 105 3.03 7.44 -15.36
N ASN A 106 2.98 6.98 -14.10
CA ASN A 106 3.85 7.43 -13.00
C ASN A 106 5.00 6.47 -12.69
N ASN A 107 5.31 5.51 -13.57
CA ASN A 107 6.40 4.54 -13.44
C ASN A 107 6.33 3.66 -12.18
N LEU A 108 5.13 3.38 -11.68
CA LEU A 108 4.93 2.39 -10.63
C LEU A 108 4.80 0.99 -11.26
N PRO A 109 5.25 -0.07 -10.56
CA PRO A 109 5.03 -1.43 -11.01
C PRO A 109 3.54 -1.76 -11.02
N GLU A 110 3.17 -2.91 -11.59
CA GLU A 110 1.81 -3.41 -11.49
C GLU A 110 1.50 -3.76 -10.03
N LEU A 111 0.65 -2.94 -9.41
CA LEU A 111 0.18 -3.13 -8.04
C LEU A 111 -1.24 -3.68 -8.05
N GLU A 112 -1.55 -4.53 -7.08
CA GLU A 112 -2.93 -4.95 -6.82
C GLU A 112 -3.79 -3.74 -6.44
N ILE A 113 -5.04 -3.71 -6.90
CA ILE A 113 -6.02 -2.66 -6.61
C ILE A 113 -7.23 -3.32 -5.96
N THR A 114 -7.68 -2.82 -4.81
CA THR A 114 -8.83 -3.38 -4.08
C THR A 114 -9.51 -2.32 -3.21
N ASN A 115 -10.81 -2.48 -2.96
CA ASN A 115 -11.55 -1.77 -1.91
C ASN A 115 -11.94 -2.69 -0.74
N VAL A 116 -11.53 -3.97 -0.79
CA VAL A 116 -11.86 -4.98 0.22
C VAL A 116 -10.69 -5.16 1.18
N LYS A 117 -10.95 -4.97 2.47
CA LYS A 117 -10.00 -5.24 3.56
C LYS A 117 -9.98 -6.74 3.87
N ASP A 118 -8.79 -7.26 4.14
CA ASP A 118 -8.60 -8.64 4.62
C ASP A 118 -7.72 -8.66 5.88
N TYR A 119 -7.51 -9.87 6.44
CA TYR A 119 -6.70 -10.10 7.64
C TYR A 119 -5.19 -9.85 7.44
N ASN A 120 -4.72 -9.79 6.20
CA ASN A 120 -3.32 -9.60 5.86
C ASN A 120 -2.94 -8.11 5.69
N MET A 121 -3.92 -7.19 5.72
CA MET A 121 -3.63 -5.76 5.73
C MET A 121 -3.04 -5.34 7.08
N GLN A 122 -1.73 -5.12 7.11
CA GLN A 122 -1.04 -4.74 8.34
C GLN A 122 -1.04 -3.23 8.56
N ARG A 123 -1.09 -2.44 7.49
CA ARG A 123 -1.01 -0.98 7.55
C ARG A 123 -1.84 -0.34 6.45
N LEU A 124 -2.34 0.85 6.76
CA LEU A 124 -3.08 1.69 5.82
C LEU A 124 -2.51 3.11 5.90
N TYR A 125 -2.20 3.67 4.73
CA TYR A 125 -1.93 5.10 4.54
C TYR A 125 -3.11 5.69 3.80
N ASP A 126 -3.77 6.65 4.42
CA ASP A 126 -5.02 7.24 3.95
C ASP A 126 -5.18 8.61 4.63
N ASP A 127 -5.54 9.64 3.87
CA ASP A 127 -5.65 11.03 4.33
C ASP A 127 -6.77 11.24 5.36
N ARG A 128 -7.69 10.28 5.48
CA ARG A 128 -8.86 10.32 6.38
C ARG A 128 -8.72 9.40 7.59
N CYS A 129 -7.66 8.59 7.66
CA CYS A 129 -7.51 7.62 8.75
C CYS A 129 -6.99 8.25 10.05
N ILE A 130 -7.65 7.95 11.17
CA ILE A 130 -7.16 8.18 12.54
C ILE A 130 -6.94 6.83 13.21
N GLN A 131 -5.77 6.62 13.80
CA GLN A 131 -5.49 5.38 14.51
C GLN A 131 -6.26 5.34 15.84
N VAL A 132 -6.97 4.24 16.08
CA VAL A 132 -7.53 3.92 17.39
C VAL A 132 -6.59 2.93 18.07
N GLU A 133 -6.21 3.19 19.33
CA GLU A 133 -5.49 2.19 20.10
C GLU A 133 -6.36 0.94 20.28
N ARG A 134 -5.73 -0.22 20.04
CA ARG A 134 -6.39 -1.52 20.02
C ARG A 134 -7.19 -1.76 21.29
N ASN A 135 -8.48 -2.05 21.10
CA ASN A 135 -9.43 -2.41 22.15
C ASN A 135 -9.66 -1.34 23.23
N THR A 136 -9.28 -0.07 23.00
CA THR A 136 -9.47 0.98 24.00
C THR A 136 -10.40 2.11 23.55
N GLY A 137 -10.61 2.27 22.24
CA GLY A 137 -11.34 3.42 21.70
C GLY A 137 -10.56 4.74 21.79
N ARG A 138 -9.36 4.74 22.38
CA ARG A 138 -8.53 5.94 22.50
C ARG A 138 -7.94 6.30 21.14
N LEU A 139 -8.22 7.51 20.67
CA LEU A 139 -7.62 8.03 19.45
C LEU A 139 -6.13 8.31 19.69
N ILE A 140 -5.29 7.80 18.80
CA ILE A 140 -3.88 8.20 18.68
C ILE A 140 -3.88 9.37 17.71
N VAL A 141 -4.04 10.56 18.28
CA VAL A 141 -3.82 11.84 17.61
C VAL A 141 -2.43 12.35 18.01
N ASP A 142 -1.83 13.19 17.17
CA ASP A 142 -0.52 13.77 17.47
C ASP A 142 -0.52 14.47 18.85
N LYS A 143 0.59 14.33 19.58
CA LYS A 143 0.86 15.06 20.84
C LYS A 143 1.52 16.40 20.54
#